data_AF-G0ERT4-F1
#
_entry.id   AF-G0ERT4-F1
#
_cell.length_a   1.000
_cell.length_b   1.000
_cell.length_c   1.000
_cell.angle_alpha   90.00
_cell.angle_beta   90.00
_cell.angle_gamma   90.00
#
_symmetry.space_group_name_H-M   'P 1'
#
loop_
_entity.id
_entity.type
_entity.pdbx_description
1 polymer ?
#
loop_
_entity_poly.entity_id
_entity_poly.type
_entity_poly.pdbx_seq_one_letter_code
_entity_poly.pdbx_strand_id
1 'polypeptide(L)' 'MTDGRKLWRFRYFRPSGSENRLGFGTYPEVSLAQARAQRDAARAIVADGRDPGAVK' A
#
# COMPACT_ATOMS: atom_id res chain seq x y z
N MET A 1 -24.85 -5.56 1.16
CA MET A 1 -24.72 -4.28 0.44
C MET A 1 -23.25 -4.02 0.22
N THR A 2 -22.75 -4.12 -1.01
CA THR A 2 -21.34 -3.88 -1.30
C THR A 2 -21.17 -2.36 -1.41
N ASP A 3 -20.70 -1.73 -0.34
CA ASP A 3 -20.27 -0.34 -0.36
C ASP A 3 -19.30 -0.16 -1.54
N GLY A 4 -19.69 0.58 -2.58
CA GLY A 4 -18.94 0.78 -3.84
C GLY A 4 -17.64 1.59 -3.67
N ARG A 5 -17.05 1.52 -2.48
CA ARG A 5 -15.84 2.21 -2.07
C ARG A 5 -14.65 1.59 -2.78
N LYS A 6 -13.90 2.42 -3.51
CA LYS A 6 -12.67 2.00 -4.18
C LYS A 6 -11.51 2.14 -3.20
N LEU A 7 -10.82 1.06 -2.88
CA LEU A 7 -9.64 1.10 -2.02
C LEU A 7 -8.36 1.01 -2.84
N TRP A 8 -7.37 1.82 -2.47
CA TRP A 8 -6.01 1.70 -2.98
C TRP A 8 -5.30 0.58 -2.23
N ARG A 9 -4.90 -0.47 -2.96
CA ARG A 9 -4.15 -1.60 -2.40
C ARG A 9 -2.88 -1.82 -3.21
N PHE A 10 -1.77 -2.02 -2.50
CA PHE A 10 -0.49 -2.38 -3.08
C PHE A 10 -0.09 -3.76 -2.62
N ARG A 11 0.12 -4.65 -3.59
CA ARG A 11 0.63 -6.00 -3.35
C ARG A 11 2.15 -5.96 -3.35
N TYR A 12 2.77 -6.53 -2.33
CA TYR A 12 4.22 -6.66 -2.20
C TYR A 12 4.59 -7.99 -1.56
N PHE A 13 5.84 -8.40 -1.74
CA PHE A 13 6.40 -9.53 -1.01
C PHE A 13 7.17 -9.01 0.19
N ARG A 14 6.88 -9.57 1.36
CA ARG A 14 7.68 -9.34 2.54
C ARG A 14 9.08 -9.92 2.33
N PRO A 15 10.09 -9.36 3.01
CA PRO A 15 11.43 -9.96 3.07
C PRO A 15 11.40 -11.40 3.58
N SER A 16 10.40 -11.78 4.38
CA SER A 16 10.16 -13.14 4.86
C SER A 16 9.63 -14.12 3.80
N GLY A 17 9.43 -13.67 2.55
CA GLY A 17 8.94 -14.50 1.43
C GLY A 17 7.42 -14.61 1.33
N SER A 18 6.66 -13.93 2.19
CA SER A 18 5.18 -13.97 2.18
C SER A 18 4.59 -12.81 1.37
N GLU A 19 3.54 -13.08 0.58
CA GLU A 19 2.76 -12.00 -0.06
C GLU A 19 1.99 -11.23 1.01
N ASN A 20 2.03 -9.90 0.95
CA ASN A 20 1.18 -9.03 1.75
C ASN A 20 0.54 -7.93 0.89
N ARG A 21 -0.51 -7.30 1.42
CA ARG A 21 -1.23 -6.21 0.77
C ARG A 21 -1.33 -5.02 1.71
N LEU A 22 -0.72 -3.91 1.31
CA LEU A 22 -0.80 -2.63 2.01
C LEU A 22 -1.98 -1.81 1.48
N GLY A 23 -2.83 -1.29 2.37
CA GLY A 23 -3.92 -0.39 2.02
C GLY A 23 -3.50 1.06 2.20
N PHE A 24 -3.60 1.87 1.16
CA PHE A 24 -3.25 3.30 1.22
C PHE A 24 -4.45 4.20 1.55
N GLY A 25 -5.64 3.63 1.71
CA GLY A 25 -6.88 4.35 1.97
C GLY A 25 -7.93 4.16 0.87
N THR A 26 -8.98 4.97 0.94
CA THR A 26 -10.16 4.86 0.08
C THR A 26 -10.25 6.07 -0.84
N TYR A 27 -10.67 5.89 -2.09
CA TYR A 27 -11.05 7.00 -2.96
C TYR A 27 -12.45 7.51 -2.58
N PRO A 28 -12.72 8.84 -2.59
CA PRO A 28 -11.85 9.93 -3.04
C PRO A 28 -10.95 10.55 -1.95
N GLU A 29 -11.03 10.09 -0.71
CA GLU A 29 -10.23 10.60 0.43
C GLU A 29 -8.73 10.57 0.12
N VAL A 30 -8.27 9.53 -0.59
CA VAL A 30 -6.92 9.42 -1.12
C VAL A 30 -6.96 9.52 -2.64
N SER A 31 -6.31 10.56 -3.16
CA SER A 31 -6.16 10.76 -4.60
C SER A 31 -5.19 9.73 -5.22
N LEU A 32 -5.29 9.53 -6.53
CA LEU A 32 -4.35 8.66 -7.27
C LEU A 32 -2.89 9.11 -7.10
N ALA A 33 -2.65 10.42 -7.03
CA ALA A 33 -1.31 10.98 -6.83
C ALA A 33 -0.75 10.61 -5.45
N GLN A 34 -1.54 10.78 -4.39
CA GLN A 34 -1.16 10.37 -3.02
C GLN A 34 -0.95 8.86 -2.92
N ALA A 35 -1.81 8.06 -3.55
CA ALA A 35 -1.65 6.60 -3.57
C ALA A 35 -0.35 6.17 -4.28
N ARG A 36 0.05 6.86 -5.37
CA ARG A 36 1.32 6.61 -6.06
C ARG A 36 2.52 6.99 -5.20
N ALA A 37 2.49 8.15 -4.54
CA ALA A 37 3.55 8.56 -3.63
C ALA A 37 3.76 7.56 -2.48
N GLN A 38 2.66 7.11 -1.85
CA GLN A 38 2.71 6.08 -0.81
C GLN A 38 3.24 4.74 -1.34
N ARG A 39 2.86 4.35 -2.56
CA ARG A 39 3.39 3.16 -3.23
C ARG A 39 4.89 3.24 -3.42
N ASP A 40 5.40 4.35 -3.91
CA ASP A 40 6.82 4.51 -4.22
C ASP A 40 7.65 4.51 -2.92
N ALA A 41 7.15 5.16 -1.85
CA ALA A 41 7.74 5.06 -0.51
C ALA A 41 7.72 3.62 0.04
N ALA A 42 6.58 2.93 -0.05
CA ALA A 42 6.45 1.54 0.37
C ALA A 42 7.39 0.61 -0.39
N ARG A 43 7.56 0.84 -1.70
CA ARG A 43 8.48 0.04 -2.55
C ARG A 43 9.93 0.23 -2.14
N ALA A 44 10.35 1.44 -1.79
CA ALA A 44 11.69 1.69 -1.27
C ALA A 44 11.93 0.95 0.06
N ILE A 45 10.96 0.98 0.97
CA ILE A 45 11.03 0.27 2.26
C ILE A 45 11.13 -1.25 2.05
N VAL A 46 10.34 -1.81 1.13
CA VAL A 46 10.42 -3.25 0.78
C VAL A 46 11.77 -3.60 0.17
N ALA A 47 12.33 -2.74 -0.68
CA ALA A 47 13.66 -2.94 -1.26
C ALA A 47 14.77 -2.93 -0.20
N ASP A 48 14.60 -2.12 0.85
CA ASP A 48 15.47 -2.09 2.03
C ASP A 48 15.27 -3.30 2.97
N GLY A 49 14.39 -4.24 2.63
CA GLY A 49 14.11 -5.40 3.48
C GLY A 49 13.27 -5.07 4.71
N ARG A 50 12.50 -3.97 4.69
CA ARG A 50 11.64 -3.51 5.79
C ARG A 50 10.16 -3.67 5.44
N ASP A 51 9.28 -3.81 6.44
CA ASP A 51 7.83 -3.91 6.22
C ASP A 51 7.19 -2.51 6.15
N PRO A 52 6.65 -2.07 5.00
CA PRO A 52 6.04 -0.76 4.84
C PRO A 52 4.70 -0.60 5.60
N GLY A 53 4.07 -1.69 6.05
CA GLY A 53 2.82 -1.64 6.80
C GLY A 53 2.95 -1.08 8.22
N ALA A 54 4.17 -0.99 8.74
CA ALA A 54 4.45 -0.41 10.05
C ALA A 54 4.68 1.12 10.00
N VAL A 55 4.84 1.71 8.81
CA VAL A 55 5.20 3.14 8.62
C VAL A 55 3.96 3.98 8.30
N LYS A 56 2.84 3.68 8.95
CA LYS A 56 1.60 4.44 8.76
C LYS A 56 1.67 5.81 9.44
#